data_AF-A0A1Q4XIG1-F1
#
_entry.id   AF-A0A1Q4XIG1-F1
#
_cell.length_a   1.000
_cell.length_b   1.000
_cell.length_c   1.000
_cell.angle_alpha   90.00
_cell.angle_beta   90.00
_cell.angle_gamma   90.00
#
_symmetry.space_group_name_H-M   'P 1'
#
loop_
_entity.id
_entity.type
_entity.pdbx_description
1 polymer ?
#
loop_
_entity_poly.entity_id
_entity_poly.type
_entity_poly.pdbx_seq_one_letter_code
_entity_poly.pdbx_strand_id
1 'polypeptide(L)'
;MRIPSSYLVQFHEPEGYLDFARFGPPSFAVVDASTRLTEAAMSAGPTTVDDLMRQELRAKAAVARLCRGDTDHVTLLPNTSTGLFQVALGVRGEVLVSSGEFPANTYPWARSPFVDVSWLPPGPVTAEVVRAALTPRTVALAVSAVDFRTGYRADLAALREVIGDRLLVVDGIQGFGVVDEPWEVADVLVVGGQKWLRSGWSTGFMTLSDRALSRLEPVLSGWTGAEDPGLFDNGIHRMGEGAAGWSITNLSPVASGALAAGLELVELAGVEAIGARIVERSDELVEAIRAVGGEVVSAVDRRAGIVAFTVPDYPPSVLGAALADAGVTATVRPEHVRLSPHASTTAETVARFGAALKELRRPVVVEAPTHAPPVTSEVLTALIPTVNSLAEALGPGTEVVLHDLGALPNSIIAIAGDLTGRKVGGPMTDLLLGLVRRGTTHDLAGYETYAPDGRVMHSSTVFLRDARGVAVGCLCVNSDPGSNRSRVPAESAGPAGSAVEAFPGDVDTLQRLLVERAVDAIGVPVELMKKSHKSEVVRVLDEAGLFLIRDSVDYLAGVLGVTRYTIYNYLNEIRA
;
A
#
# COMPACT_ATOMS: atom_id res chain seq x y z
N MET A 1 1.64 17.00 30.66
CA MET A 1 1.04 18.17 29.99
C MET A 1 -0.42 17.84 29.66
N ARG A 2 -1.37 18.77 29.80
CA ARG A 2 -2.80 18.46 29.57
C ARG A 2 -3.19 18.90 28.16
N ILE A 3 -3.74 17.99 27.36
CA ILE A 3 -4.26 18.32 26.03
C ILE A 3 -5.50 19.25 26.15
N PRO A 4 -5.60 20.32 25.34
CA PRO A 4 -6.74 21.23 25.41
C PRO A 4 -8.06 20.53 25.04
N SER A 5 -9.14 20.82 25.77
CA SER A 5 -10.48 20.32 25.40
C SER A 5 -10.93 20.84 24.04
N SER A 6 -10.52 22.06 23.67
CA SER A 6 -10.78 22.67 22.36
C SER A 6 -10.19 21.87 21.19
N TYR A 7 -9.13 21.10 21.42
CA TYR A 7 -8.59 20.15 20.45
C TYR A 7 -9.41 18.87 20.41
N LEU A 8 -9.70 18.26 21.58
CA LEU A 8 -10.42 16.99 21.64
C LEU A 8 -11.82 17.04 21.05
N VAL A 9 -12.56 18.14 21.23
CA VAL A 9 -13.92 18.31 20.67
C VAL A 9 -13.96 18.40 19.14
N GLN A 10 -12.80 18.46 18.47
CA GLN A 10 -12.72 18.50 17.01
C GLN A 10 -12.89 17.13 16.36
N PHE A 11 -13.04 16.06 17.14
CA PHE A 11 -12.99 14.70 16.65
C PHE A 11 -14.16 13.87 17.20
N HIS A 12 -14.66 12.92 16.40
CA HIS A 12 -15.84 12.10 16.72
C HIS A 12 -15.71 10.66 16.22
N GLU A 13 -14.48 10.17 16.05
CA GLU A 13 -14.21 8.85 15.50
C GLU A 13 -14.99 7.77 16.24
N PRO A 14 -15.45 6.72 15.53
CA PRO A 14 -16.11 5.60 16.17
C PRO A 14 -15.26 5.03 17.31
N GLU A 15 -15.90 4.71 18.42
CA GLU A 15 -15.25 3.98 19.50
C GLU A 15 -14.68 2.66 18.96
N GLY A 16 -13.43 2.35 19.29
CA GLY A 16 -12.71 1.21 18.73
C GLY A 16 -11.73 1.56 17.60
N TYR A 17 -11.66 2.80 17.12
CA TYR A 17 -10.74 3.17 16.04
C TYR A 17 -9.28 3.27 16.52
N LEU A 18 -8.40 2.40 16.01
CA LEU A 18 -6.97 2.32 16.34
C LEU A 18 -6.08 2.22 15.08
N ASP A 19 -6.47 2.83 13.96
CA ASP A 19 -5.75 2.72 12.67
C ASP A 19 -5.22 4.06 12.10
N PHE A 20 -4.87 5.00 12.99
CA PHE A 20 -4.40 6.35 12.64
C PHE A 20 -3.10 6.38 11.81
N ALA A 21 -2.24 5.36 11.92
CA ALA A 21 -1.03 5.21 11.09
C ALA A 21 -1.34 4.80 9.63
N ARG A 22 -2.58 4.42 9.33
CA ARG A 22 -3.09 4.18 7.97
C ARG A 22 -3.86 5.39 7.47
N PHE A 23 -4.80 5.91 8.26
CA PHE A 23 -5.62 7.06 7.95
C PHE A 23 -6.04 7.76 9.23
N GLY A 24 -5.91 9.08 9.30
CA GLY A 24 -6.44 9.87 10.40
C GLY A 24 -7.72 10.57 9.96
N PRO A 25 -8.90 10.15 10.44
CA PRO A 25 -10.16 10.79 10.08
C PRO A 25 -10.10 12.31 10.28
N PRO A 26 -10.51 13.14 9.31
CA PRO A 26 -10.39 14.58 9.45
C PRO A 26 -11.11 15.16 10.67
N SER A 27 -10.61 16.28 11.17
CA SER A 27 -11.28 17.03 12.22
C SER A 27 -12.50 17.78 11.69
N PHE A 28 -13.41 18.20 12.58
CA PHE A 28 -14.51 19.09 12.22
C PHE A 28 -14.00 20.40 11.59
N ALA A 29 -12.92 20.99 12.11
CA ALA A 29 -12.32 22.18 11.49
C ALA A 29 -11.81 21.93 10.06
N VAL A 30 -11.25 20.76 9.77
CA VAL A 30 -10.79 20.38 8.43
C VAL A 30 -11.98 20.20 7.48
N VAL A 31 -13.04 19.53 7.95
CA VAL A 31 -14.28 19.35 7.18
C VAL A 31 -14.95 20.70 6.91
N ASP A 32 -15.10 21.55 7.92
CA ASP A 32 -15.68 22.89 7.80
C ASP A 32 -14.89 23.77 6.83
N ALA A 33 -13.55 23.80 6.95
CA ALA A 33 -12.69 24.53 6.04
C ALA A 33 -12.88 24.04 4.59
N SER A 34 -12.94 22.73 4.38
CA SER A 34 -13.11 22.13 3.05
C SER A 34 -14.47 22.49 2.44
N THR A 35 -15.54 22.37 3.21
CA THR A 35 -16.91 22.71 2.80
C THR A 35 -17.01 24.19 2.45
N ARG A 36 -16.58 25.07 3.36
CA ARG A 36 -16.64 26.53 3.16
C ARG A 36 -15.87 26.98 1.93
N LEU A 37 -14.70 26.42 1.67
CA LEU A 37 -13.90 26.75 0.48
C LEU A 37 -14.55 26.24 -0.81
N THR A 38 -15.17 25.06 -0.76
CA THR A 38 -15.94 24.52 -1.88
C THR A 38 -17.17 25.39 -2.19
N GLU A 39 -17.91 25.80 -1.16
CA GLU A 39 -19.04 26.72 -1.29
C GLU A 39 -18.60 28.10 -1.81
N ALA A 40 -17.48 28.63 -1.32
CA ALA A 40 -16.92 29.90 -1.80
C ALA A 40 -16.59 29.84 -3.31
N ALA A 41 -16.06 28.71 -3.79
CA ALA A 41 -15.77 28.49 -5.19
C ALA A 41 -17.02 28.54 -6.10
N MET A 42 -18.22 28.26 -5.55
CA MET A 42 -19.49 28.38 -6.30
C MET A 42 -19.90 29.82 -6.59
N SER A 43 -19.45 30.78 -5.77
CA SER A 43 -19.90 32.18 -5.88
C SER A 43 -19.29 32.91 -7.09
N ALA A 44 -18.08 32.50 -7.52
CA ALA A 44 -17.37 33.03 -8.69
C ALA A 44 -17.30 34.57 -8.80
N GLY A 45 -17.10 35.25 -7.67
CA GLY A 45 -16.91 36.69 -7.61
C GLY A 45 -15.50 37.14 -8.04
N PRO A 46 -15.26 38.46 -8.22
CA PRO A 46 -13.99 38.98 -8.74
C PRO A 46 -12.76 38.64 -7.88
N THR A 47 -12.91 38.45 -6.57
CA THR A 47 -11.81 38.09 -5.65
C THR A 47 -11.75 36.61 -5.31
N THR A 48 -12.71 35.80 -5.80
CA THR A 48 -12.90 34.42 -5.30
C THR A 48 -11.66 33.56 -5.51
N VAL A 49 -11.01 33.65 -6.69
CA VAL A 49 -9.79 32.87 -6.96
C VAL A 49 -8.66 33.31 -6.03
N ASP A 50 -8.42 34.60 -5.87
CA ASP A 50 -7.37 35.11 -4.98
C ASP A 50 -7.61 34.69 -3.52
N ASP A 51 -8.86 34.76 -3.06
CA ASP A 51 -9.27 34.38 -1.71
C ASP A 51 -9.05 32.88 -1.43
N LEU A 52 -9.32 32.05 -2.43
CA LEU A 52 -9.06 30.61 -2.40
C LEU A 52 -7.55 30.32 -2.42
N MET A 53 -6.78 30.97 -3.31
CA MET A 53 -5.34 30.76 -3.43
C MET A 53 -4.57 31.17 -2.16
N ARG A 54 -5.08 32.13 -1.37
CA ARG A 54 -4.47 32.50 -0.07
C ARG A 54 -4.44 31.35 0.95
N GLN A 55 -5.19 30.27 0.75
CA GLN A 55 -5.08 29.09 1.62
C GLN A 55 -3.70 28.41 1.52
N GLU A 56 -3.01 28.51 0.39
CA GLU A 56 -1.65 28.00 0.25
C GLU A 56 -0.69 28.73 1.19
N LEU A 57 -0.73 30.07 1.21
CA LEU A 57 0.09 30.89 2.08
C LEU A 57 -0.15 30.58 3.56
N ARG A 58 -1.43 30.38 3.93
CA ARG A 58 -1.83 30.00 5.29
C ARG A 58 -1.22 28.65 5.70
N ALA A 59 -1.30 27.64 4.83
CA ALA A 59 -0.72 26.32 5.09
C ALA A 59 0.82 26.38 5.18
N LYS A 60 1.48 27.07 4.24
CA LYS A 60 2.95 27.27 4.27
C LYS A 60 3.39 27.93 5.57
N ALA A 61 2.67 28.96 6.04
CA ALA A 61 2.99 29.63 7.30
C ALA A 61 2.84 28.70 8.52
N ALA A 62 1.83 27.83 8.55
CA ALA A 62 1.67 26.85 9.62
C ALA A 62 2.78 25.77 9.60
N VAL A 63 3.18 25.30 8.40
CA VAL A 63 4.33 24.40 8.25
C VAL A 63 5.60 25.07 8.77
N ALA A 64 5.88 26.30 8.33
CA ALA A 64 7.08 27.04 8.72
C ALA A 64 7.20 27.18 10.25
N ARG A 65 6.10 27.51 10.95
CA ARG A 65 6.09 27.59 12.42
C ARG A 65 6.34 26.24 13.10
N LEU A 66 5.69 25.17 12.64
CA LEU A 66 5.88 23.81 13.20
C LEU A 66 7.28 23.24 12.92
N CYS A 67 7.89 23.60 11.79
CA CYS A 67 9.26 23.22 11.43
C CYS A 67 10.33 24.20 11.93
N ARG A 68 9.95 25.30 12.61
CA ARG A 68 10.86 26.39 13.04
C ARG A 68 11.68 26.98 11.89
N GLY A 69 11.08 27.08 10.70
CA GLY A 69 11.68 27.61 9.48
C GLY A 69 10.92 28.79 8.89
N ASP A 70 11.16 29.05 7.61
CA ASP A 70 10.53 30.13 6.83
C ASP A 70 9.68 29.54 5.70
N THR A 71 8.62 30.26 5.31
CA THR A 71 7.76 29.95 4.17
C THR A 71 8.50 29.81 2.84
N ASP A 72 9.64 30.49 2.65
CA ASP A 72 10.46 30.40 1.43
C ASP A 72 11.13 29.03 1.26
N HIS A 73 11.14 28.22 2.32
CA HIS A 73 11.63 26.85 2.35
C HIS A 73 10.52 25.80 2.24
N VAL A 74 9.26 26.22 2.08
CA VAL A 74 8.09 25.31 2.06
C VAL A 74 7.44 25.27 0.69
N THR A 75 7.18 24.07 0.19
CA THR A 75 6.27 23.83 -0.94
C THR A 75 5.16 22.86 -0.54
N LEU A 76 3.95 23.07 -1.06
CA LEU A 76 2.83 22.16 -0.79
C LEU A 76 2.79 21.05 -1.83
N LEU A 77 2.37 19.86 -1.40
CA LEU A 77 2.33 18.67 -2.22
C LEU A 77 1.05 17.89 -1.95
N PRO A 78 0.54 17.10 -2.92
CA PRO A 78 -0.65 16.29 -2.68
C PRO A 78 -0.37 15.10 -1.72
N ASN A 79 0.88 14.64 -1.60
CA ASN A 79 1.25 13.50 -0.75
C ASN A 79 2.78 13.36 -0.64
N THR A 80 3.23 12.51 0.29
CA THR A 80 4.65 12.19 0.49
C THR A 80 5.34 11.63 -0.75
N SER A 81 4.67 10.73 -1.49
CA SER A 81 5.28 10.08 -2.65
C SER A 81 5.70 11.10 -3.71
N THR A 82 4.87 12.12 -3.98
CA THR A 82 5.21 13.18 -4.94
C THR A 82 6.49 13.91 -4.54
N GLY A 83 6.64 14.30 -3.27
CA GLY A 83 7.85 14.99 -2.79
C GLY A 83 9.10 14.13 -2.87
N LEU A 84 9.01 12.86 -2.43
CA LEU A 84 10.16 11.96 -2.50
C LEU A 84 10.59 11.66 -3.95
N PHE A 85 9.64 11.55 -4.90
CA PHE A 85 9.96 11.47 -6.33
C PHE A 85 10.65 12.74 -6.85
N GLN A 86 10.16 13.93 -6.52
CA GLN A 86 10.82 15.18 -6.90
C GLN A 86 12.26 15.21 -6.40
N VAL A 87 12.49 14.85 -5.13
CA VAL A 87 13.81 14.86 -4.50
C VAL A 87 14.73 13.83 -5.14
N ALA A 88 14.26 12.59 -5.34
CA ALA A 88 15.06 11.54 -5.97
C ALA A 88 15.47 11.90 -7.42
N LEU A 89 14.63 12.63 -8.15
CA LEU A 89 14.95 13.17 -9.48
C LEU A 89 15.92 14.35 -9.42
N GLY A 90 16.00 15.08 -8.30
CA GLY A 90 16.90 16.22 -8.10
C GLY A 90 18.28 15.87 -7.51
N VAL A 91 18.45 14.65 -6.99
CA VAL A 91 19.73 14.15 -6.45
C VAL A 91 20.61 13.56 -7.56
N ARG A 92 21.93 13.72 -7.42
CA ARG A 92 22.95 13.07 -8.26
C ARG A 92 23.97 12.37 -7.37
N GLY A 93 24.19 11.06 -7.55
CA GLY A 93 25.20 10.28 -6.83
C GLY A 93 24.66 9.17 -5.92
N GLU A 94 25.49 8.70 -4.99
CA GLU A 94 25.18 7.52 -4.17
C GLU A 94 24.27 7.89 -2.97
N VAL A 95 23.12 7.22 -2.84
CA VAL A 95 22.14 7.45 -1.77
C VAL A 95 21.99 6.20 -0.91
N LEU A 96 22.13 6.35 0.41
CA LEU A 96 21.81 5.29 1.36
C LEU A 96 20.29 5.24 1.58
N VAL A 97 19.69 4.06 1.41
CA VAL A 97 18.25 3.82 1.64
C VAL A 97 18.07 2.48 2.31
N SER A 98 17.23 2.36 3.34
CA SER A 98 16.92 1.04 3.89
C SER A 98 16.02 0.23 2.95
N SER A 99 16.36 -1.04 2.74
CA SER A 99 15.48 -2.00 2.05
C SER A 99 14.20 -2.29 2.82
N GLY A 100 14.11 -1.86 4.09
CA GLY A 100 12.90 -1.94 4.91
C GLY A 100 12.01 -0.69 4.86
N GLU A 101 12.34 0.33 4.04
CA GLU A 101 11.51 1.54 3.89
C GLU A 101 10.09 1.22 3.39
N PHE A 102 9.16 2.14 3.66
CA PHE A 102 7.85 2.06 3.02
C PHE A 102 8.00 2.31 1.50
N PRO A 103 7.22 1.66 0.61
CA PRO A 103 7.43 1.76 -0.84
C PRO A 103 7.47 3.19 -1.41
N ALA A 104 6.75 4.14 -0.79
CA ALA A 104 6.82 5.56 -1.17
C ALA A 104 8.23 6.18 -0.99
N ASN A 105 9.06 5.62 -0.11
CA ASN A 105 10.45 6.00 0.11
C ASN A 105 11.45 4.92 -0.39
N THR A 106 10.99 3.96 -1.19
CA THR A 106 11.83 2.96 -1.87
C THR A 106 11.83 3.20 -3.38
N TYR A 107 10.64 3.32 -3.97
CA TYR A 107 10.49 3.46 -5.42
C TYR A 107 11.08 4.73 -6.03
N PRO A 108 11.04 5.92 -5.37
CA PRO A 108 11.69 7.11 -5.92
C PRO A 108 13.16 6.90 -6.23
N TRP A 109 13.88 6.30 -5.29
CA TRP A 109 15.32 6.05 -5.40
C TRP A 109 15.62 4.94 -6.40
N ALA A 110 14.89 3.82 -6.33
CA ALA A 110 15.08 2.70 -7.23
C ALA A 110 14.77 3.03 -8.71
N ARG A 111 13.91 4.03 -8.96
CA ARG A 111 13.47 4.43 -10.31
C ARG A 111 14.14 5.69 -10.83
N SER A 112 14.90 6.41 -10.01
CA SER A 112 15.61 7.59 -10.47
C SER A 112 16.84 7.15 -11.27
N PRO A 113 16.99 7.61 -12.54
CA PRO A 113 18.14 7.24 -13.37
C PRO A 113 19.44 7.97 -12.95
N PHE A 114 19.35 8.83 -11.94
CA PHE A 114 20.41 9.75 -11.54
C PHE A 114 21.11 9.37 -10.24
N VAL A 115 20.60 8.34 -9.56
CA VAL A 115 21.07 7.92 -8.23
C VAL A 115 21.61 6.50 -8.30
N ASP A 116 22.71 6.27 -7.59
CA ASP A 116 23.22 4.93 -7.31
C ASP A 116 22.73 4.56 -5.90
N VAL A 117 21.79 3.62 -5.78
CA VAL A 117 21.25 3.25 -4.46
C VAL A 117 22.16 2.25 -3.77
N SER A 118 22.55 2.57 -2.54
CA SER A 118 23.22 1.64 -1.62
C SER A 118 22.22 1.23 -0.54
N TRP A 119 21.79 -0.03 -0.60
CA TRP A 119 20.74 -0.56 0.26
C TRP A 119 21.27 -0.95 1.63
N LEU A 120 20.74 -0.31 2.67
CA LEU A 120 20.91 -0.76 4.05
C LEU A 120 20.03 -1.99 4.30
N PRO A 121 20.45 -2.91 5.19
CA PRO A 121 19.63 -4.06 5.56
C PRO A 121 18.29 -3.62 6.18
N PRO A 122 17.24 -4.45 6.09
CA PRO A 122 15.96 -4.12 6.70
C PRO A 122 16.10 -4.09 8.23
N GLY A 123 15.41 -3.14 8.86
CA GLY A 123 15.42 -2.98 10.31
C GLY A 123 15.59 -1.52 10.74
N PRO A 124 15.84 -1.27 12.03
CA PRO A 124 16.08 0.08 12.55
C PRO A 124 17.28 0.75 11.87
N VAL A 125 17.05 1.91 11.26
CA VAL A 125 18.13 2.74 10.69
C VAL A 125 18.78 3.52 11.84
N THR A 126 19.89 3.01 12.34
CA THR A 126 20.66 3.61 13.44
C THR A 126 21.90 4.35 12.91
N ALA A 127 22.43 5.25 13.73
CA ALA A 127 23.71 5.92 13.50
C ALA A 127 24.85 4.94 13.16
N GLU A 128 24.90 3.80 13.84
CA GLU A 128 25.95 2.78 13.63
C GLU A 128 25.80 2.08 12.28
N VAL A 129 24.58 1.66 11.93
CA VAL A 129 24.29 1.03 10.63
C VAL A 129 24.65 1.98 9.48
N VAL A 130 24.30 3.26 9.62
CA VAL A 130 24.63 4.27 8.61
C VAL A 130 26.14 4.50 8.55
N ARG A 131 26.82 4.65 9.70
CA ARG A 131 28.28 4.85 9.76
C ARG A 131 29.05 3.75 9.05
N ALA A 132 28.63 2.50 9.25
CA ALA A 132 29.25 1.34 8.62
C ALA A 132 29.05 1.29 7.09
N ALA A 133 27.98 1.90 6.58
CA ALA A 133 27.63 1.90 5.16
C ALA A 133 28.12 3.14 4.39
N LEU A 134 28.53 4.20 5.09
CA LEU A 134 29.00 5.44 4.46
C LEU A 134 30.25 5.21 3.61
N THR A 135 30.24 5.79 2.41
CA THR A 135 31.40 5.86 1.54
C THR A 135 31.76 7.33 1.22
N PRO A 136 32.94 7.59 0.64
CA PRO A 136 33.26 8.91 0.09
C PRO A 136 32.32 9.36 -1.03
N ARG A 137 31.61 8.43 -1.69
CA ARG A 137 30.66 8.74 -2.78
C ARG A 137 29.26 9.05 -2.28
N THR A 138 28.92 8.67 -1.05
CA THR A 138 27.59 8.90 -0.49
C THR A 138 27.28 10.38 -0.45
N VAL A 139 26.19 10.80 -1.09
CA VAL A 139 25.72 12.19 -1.12
C VAL A 139 24.51 12.44 -0.23
N ALA A 140 23.71 11.40 0.06
CA ALA A 140 22.50 11.52 0.85
C ALA A 140 22.14 10.23 1.62
N LEU A 141 21.34 10.39 2.66
CA LEU A 141 20.62 9.34 3.37
C LEU A 141 19.11 9.63 3.26
N ALA A 142 18.33 8.68 2.77
CA ALA A 142 16.87 8.73 2.80
C ALA A 142 16.35 7.78 3.89
N VAL A 143 15.49 8.29 4.77
CA VAL A 143 15.01 7.55 5.94
C VAL A 143 13.59 7.96 6.34
N SER A 144 12.76 7.01 6.75
CA SER A 144 11.52 7.31 7.47
C SER A 144 11.84 7.71 8.91
N ALA A 145 11.33 8.86 9.36
CA ALA A 145 11.49 9.28 10.76
C ALA A 145 10.87 8.27 11.75
N VAL A 146 9.79 7.61 11.33
CA VAL A 146 9.12 6.56 12.08
C VAL A 146 8.82 5.38 11.16
N ASP A 147 9.32 4.20 11.52
CA ASP A 147 9.06 2.96 10.79
C ASP A 147 7.56 2.61 10.81
N PHE A 148 6.97 2.42 9.63
CA PHE A 148 5.52 2.23 9.49
C PHE A 148 5.00 0.90 10.06
N ARG A 149 5.88 -0.06 10.34
CA ARG A 149 5.52 -1.40 10.82
C ARG A 149 5.54 -1.43 12.34
N THR A 150 6.65 -0.98 12.90
CA THR A 150 7.02 -1.14 14.31
C THR A 150 6.88 0.14 15.12
N GLY A 151 6.77 1.30 14.48
CA GLY A 151 6.79 2.58 15.18
C GLY A 151 8.17 2.98 15.69
N TYR A 152 9.24 2.29 15.29
CA TYR A 152 10.60 2.68 15.65
C TYR A 152 10.90 4.10 15.15
N ARG A 153 11.29 4.99 16.06
CA ARG A 153 11.63 6.38 15.80
C ARG A 153 13.14 6.52 15.59
N ALA A 154 13.53 6.88 14.37
CA ALA A 154 14.92 7.16 14.03
C ALA A 154 15.46 8.32 14.88
N ASP A 155 16.75 8.30 15.20
CA ASP A 155 17.41 9.42 15.89
C ASP A 155 17.95 10.40 14.86
N LEU A 156 17.15 11.39 14.48
CA LEU A 156 17.52 12.30 13.39
C LEU A 156 18.77 13.11 13.72
N ALA A 157 18.99 13.48 14.99
CA ALA A 157 20.17 14.19 15.43
C ALA A 157 21.43 13.31 15.32
N ALA A 158 21.38 12.07 15.80
CA ALA A 158 22.51 11.14 15.70
C ALA A 158 22.80 10.77 14.24
N LEU A 159 21.76 10.60 13.41
CA LEU A 159 21.92 10.39 11.97
C LEU A 159 22.61 11.59 11.32
N ARG A 160 22.14 12.81 11.59
CA ARG A 160 22.75 14.06 11.11
C ARG A 160 24.23 14.15 11.44
N GLU A 161 24.61 13.83 12.69
CA GLU A 161 26.00 13.82 13.14
C GLU A 161 26.86 12.85 12.33
N VAL A 162 26.36 11.63 12.09
CA VAL A 162 27.09 10.58 11.36
C VAL A 162 27.28 10.94 9.89
N ILE A 163 26.25 11.47 9.23
CA ILE A 163 26.31 11.71 7.77
C ILE A 163 27.04 13.02 7.40
N GLY A 164 27.29 13.90 8.37
CA GLY A 164 28.15 15.09 8.20
C GLY A 164 27.49 16.17 7.34
N ASP A 165 28.07 16.50 6.18
CA ASP A 165 27.53 17.50 5.25
C ASP A 165 26.64 16.91 4.14
N ARG A 166 26.37 15.60 4.15
CA ARG A 166 25.50 14.94 3.17
C ARG A 166 24.04 15.35 3.34
N LEU A 167 23.19 15.10 2.35
CA LEU A 167 21.77 15.44 2.48
C LEU A 167 21.04 14.41 3.37
N LEU A 168 20.25 14.88 4.33
CA LEU A 168 19.30 14.07 5.09
C LEU A 168 17.90 14.26 4.50
N VAL A 169 17.37 13.22 3.88
CA VAL A 169 16.02 13.20 3.31
C VAL A 169 15.11 12.38 4.21
N VAL A 170 14.07 13.02 4.76
CA VAL A 170 13.22 12.42 5.80
C VAL A 170 11.78 12.29 5.31
N ASP A 171 11.26 11.06 5.33
CA ASP A 171 9.81 10.83 5.30
C ASP A 171 9.25 11.00 6.72
N GLY A 172 8.55 12.11 6.94
CA GLY A 172 7.96 12.46 8.24
C GLY A 172 6.52 11.98 8.43
N ILE A 173 5.93 11.26 7.47
CA ILE A 173 4.48 11.00 7.44
C ILE A 173 3.97 10.24 8.67
N GLN A 174 4.81 9.47 9.36
CA GLN A 174 4.42 8.67 10.53
C GLN A 174 4.73 9.33 11.88
N GLY A 175 5.25 10.56 11.90
CA GLY A 175 5.65 11.22 13.15
C GLY A 175 5.37 12.73 13.21
N PHE A 176 5.32 13.41 12.07
CA PHE A 176 5.16 14.86 12.06
C PHE A 176 3.85 15.30 12.71
N GLY A 177 3.95 16.28 13.62
CA GLY A 177 2.82 16.82 14.41
C GLY A 177 2.43 16.00 15.64
N VAL A 178 3.02 14.82 15.85
CA VAL A 178 2.71 13.94 17.00
C VAL A 178 3.94 13.42 17.74
N VAL A 179 5.11 13.58 17.15
CA VAL A 179 6.41 13.25 17.74
C VAL A 179 7.25 14.52 17.79
N ASP A 180 7.82 14.79 18.96
CA ASP A 180 8.84 15.81 19.15
C ASP A 180 10.20 15.25 18.69
N GLU A 181 10.60 15.64 17.49
CA GLU A 181 11.91 15.36 16.87
C GLU A 181 12.44 16.69 16.30
N PRO A 182 13.77 16.87 16.19
CA PRO A 182 14.35 18.09 15.65
C PRO A 182 14.24 18.09 14.12
N TRP A 183 13.04 18.31 13.59
CA TRP A 183 12.71 18.26 12.17
C TRP A 183 13.61 19.15 11.30
N GLU A 184 14.15 20.24 11.86
CA GLU A 184 15.07 21.17 11.21
C GLU A 184 16.44 20.58 10.84
N VAL A 185 16.82 19.41 11.38
CA VAL A 185 18.07 18.72 10.99
C VAL A 185 17.95 18.03 9.63
N ALA A 186 16.72 17.81 9.15
CA ALA A 186 16.45 17.28 7.83
C ALA A 186 16.77 18.35 6.77
N ASP A 187 17.57 17.98 5.77
CA ASP A 187 17.78 18.88 4.64
C ASP A 187 16.55 18.91 3.73
N VAL A 188 15.83 17.79 3.68
CA VAL A 188 14.52 17.62 3.04
C VAL A 188 13.60 16.90 4.00
N LEU A 189 12.44 17.46 4.30
CA LEU A 189 11.37 16.79 5.04
C LEU A 189 10.12 16.72 4.16
N VAL A 190 9.54 15.53 4.00
CA VAL A 190 8.31 15.34 3.23
C VAL A 190 7.22 14.71 4.11
N VAL A 191 6.02 15.29 4.11
CA VAL A 191 4.92 14.88 4.98
C VAL A 191 3.59 14.90 4.23
N GLY A 192 2.85 13.81 4.30
CA GLY A 192 1.44 13.74 3.90
C GLY A 192 0.51 14.02 5.08
N GLY A 193 -0.57 14.76 4.85
CA GLY A 193 -1.50 15.21 5.89
C GLY A 193 -2.59 14.22 6.26
N GLN A 194 -2.78 13.13 5.51
CA GLN A 194 -3.90 12.20 5.68
C GLN A 194 -3.80 11.25 6.89
N LYS A 195 -2.67 11.23 7.59
CA LYS A 195 -2.43 10.37 8.76
C LYS A 195 -2.53 11.19 10.04
N TRP A 196 -1.40 11.43 10.70
CA TRP A 196 -1.34 12.01 12.04
C TRP A 196 -1.79 13.47 12.13
N LEU A 197 -1.63 14.23 11.04
CA LEU A 197 -2.13 15.60 10.90
C LEU A 197 -3.63 15.67 10.68
N ARG A 198 -4.25 14.57 10.20
CA ARG A 198 -5.70 14.44 10.01
C ARG A 198 -6.28 15.54 9.11
N SER A 199 -5.52 15.91 8.09
CA SER A 199 -5.87 16.94 7.12
C SER A 199 -6.62 16.39 5.90
N GLY A 200 -6.82 15.07 5.82
CA GLY A 200 -7.46 14.42 4.68
C GLY A 200 -6.51 14.12 3.52
N TRP A 201 -7.04 13.46 2.47
CA TRP A 201 -6.27 13.07 1.29
C TRP A 201 -5.86 14.28 0.45
N SER A 202 -4.84 14.11 -0.38
CA SER A 202 -4.32 15.16 -1.27
C SER A 202 -3.78 16.38 -0.52
N THR A 203 -3.36 16.21 0.73
CA THR A 203 -2.72 17.22 1.56
C THR A 203 -1.31 16.79 1.94
N GLY A 204 -0.38 17.74 1.95
CA GLY A 204 1.02 17.49 2.30
C GLY A 204 1.91 18.66 1.98
N PHE A 205 3.17 18.53 2.36
CA PHE A 205 4.19 19.54 2.12
C PHE A 205 5.58 18.91 2.04
N MET A 206 6.51 19.70 1.54
CA MET A 206 7.95 19.45 1.65
C MET A 206 8.63 20.72 2.15
N THR A 207 9.60 20.55 3.04
CA THR A 207 10.54 21.62 3.42
C THR A 207 11.93 21.32 2.90
N LEU A 208 12.65 22.36 2.47
CA LEU A 208 13.97 22.28 1.86
C LEU A 208 14.91 23.23 2.59
N SER A 209 15.97 22.74 3.23
CA SER A 209 17.02 23.60 3.81
C SER A 209 17.82 24.36 2.75
N ASP A 210 18.57 25.39 3.14
CA ASP A 210 19.57 26.04 2.26
C ASP A 210 20.56 25.05 1.62
N ARG A 211 20.95 24.03 2.39
CA ARG A 211 21.85 22.97 1.91
C ARG A 211 21.18 22.14 0.81
N ALA A 212 19.89 21.83 0.95
CA ALA A 212 19.13 21.14 -0.09
C ALA A 212 18.95 22.03 -1.33
N LEU A 213 18.53 23.29 -1.14
CA LEU A 213 18.28 24.23 -2.23
C LEU A 213 19.54 24.53 -3.07
N SER A 214 20.72 24.55 -2.45
CA SER A 214 21.99 24.76 -3.15
C SER A 214 22.56 23.52 -3.84
N ARG A 215 22.05 22.33 -3.55
CA ARG A 215 22.60 21.05 -4.05
C ARG A 215 21.65 20.23 -4.90
N LEU A 216 20.35 20.49 -4.79
CA LEU A 216 19.31 19.77 -5.51
C LEU A 216 18.80 20.59 -6.68
N GLU A 217 18.53 19.92 -7.79
CA GLU A 217 17.87 20.50 -8.95
C GLU A 217 16.37 20.20 -8.92
N PRO A 218 15.48 21.19 -9.03
CA PRO A 218 14.03 20.97 -9.12
C PRO A 218 13.62 20.44 -10.52
N VAL A 219 14.07 19.23 -10.86
CA VAL A 219 13.86 18.62 -12.21
C VAL A 219 12.37 18.50 -12.55
N LEU A 220 11.56 18.09 -11.57
CA LEU A 220 10.12 18.02 -11.72
C LEU A 220 9.48 19.29 -11.15
N SER A 221 9.47 20.33 -11.96
CA SER A 221 8.84 21.62 -11.70
C SER A 221 7.96 22.04 -12.88
N GLY A 222 7.03 22.97 -12.65
CA GLY A 222 6.08 23.43 -13.66
C GLY A 222 5.85 24.93 -13.60
N TRP A 223 4.76 25.40 -14.21
CA TRP A 223 4.54 26.84 -14.45
C TRP A 223 4.51 27.68 -13.16
N THR A 224 3.99 27.12 -12.06
CA THR A 224 4.00 27.79 -10.75
C THR A 224 5.36 27.82 -10.06
N GLY A 225 6.31 27.02 -10.54
CA GLY A 225 7.69 27.01 -10.06
C GLY A 225 8.61 27.94 -10.86
N ALA A 226 8.07 28.72 -11.80
CA ALA A 226 8.82 29.75 -12.51
C ALA A 226 9.00 31.01 -11.65
N GLU A 227 9.98 31.84 -12.00
CA GLU A 227 10.28 33.13 -11.35
C GLU A 227 9.07 34.10 -11.41
N ASP A 228 8.33 34.09 -12.51
CA ASP A 228 7.06 34.81 -12.67
C ASP A 228 5.97 33.86 -13.22
N PRO A 229 5.19 33.20 -12.35
CA PRO A 229 4.11 32.31 -12.75
C PRO A 229 2.98 32.99 -13.53
N GLY A 230 2.86 34.31 -13.46
CA GLY A 230 1.81 35.07 -14.15
C GLY A 230 2.17 35.46 -15.59
N LEU A 231 3.41 35.20 -16.02
CA LEU A 231 3.91 35.57 -17.33
C LEU A 231 3.58 34.48 -18.37
N PHE A 232 2.61 34.76 -19.25
CA PHE A 232 2.15 33.84 -20.30
C PHE A 232 2.58 34.31 -21.70
N ASP A 233 3.89 34.36 -21.95
CA ASP A 233 4.46 34.94 -23.19
C ASP A 233 5.01 33.90 -24.20
N ASN A 234 4.78 32.61 -23.95
CA ASN A 234 5.29 31.45 -24.69
C ASN A 234 6.82 31.20 -24.54
N GLY A 235 7.49 31.90 -23.63
CA GLY A 235 8.87 31.64 -23.26
C GLY A 235 9.03 30.49 -22.25
N ILE A 236 10.26 29.99 -22.12
CA ILE A 236 10.66 29.15 -20.99
C ILE A 236 11.31 30.08 -19.96
N HIS A 237 10.65 30.23 -18.81
CA HIS A 237 11.09 31.13 -17.75
C HIS A 237 12.11 30.47 -16.82
N ARG A 238 12.89 31.30 -16.13
CA ARG A 238 13.77 30.84 -15.05
C ARG A 238 12.94 30.24 -13.92
N MET A 239 13.58 29.35 -13.18
CA MET A 239 13.03 28.78 -11.96
C MET A 239 12.91 29.86 -10.88
N GLY A 240 11.84 29.79 -10.08
CA GLY A 240 11.68 30.60 -8.89
C GLY A 240 12.73 30.26 -7.83
N GLU A 241 13.06 31.25 -7.01
CA GLU A 241 14.02 31.08 -5.91
C GLU A 241 13.45 30.18 -4.79
N GLY A 242 14.36 29.56 -4.02
CA GLY A 242 13.99 28.76 -2.87
C GLY A 242 13.08 27.56 -3.18
N ALA A 243 12.16 27.26 -2.26
CA ALA A 243 11.21 26.16 -2.42
C ALA A 243 10.09 26.46 -3.44
N ALA A 244 9.89 27.72 -3.83
CA ALA A 244 8.92 28.08 -4.86
C ALA A 244 9.25 27.39 -6.19
N GLY A 245 10.54 27.27 -6.53
CA GLY A 245 11.02 26.52 -7.70
C GLY A 245 10.60 25.04 -7.75
N TRP A 246 10.11 24.46 -6.65
CA TRP A 246 9.68 23.06 -6.60
C TRP A 246 8.18 22.87 -6.85
N SER A 247 7.44 23.97 -7.08
CA SER A 247 6.01 23.90 -7.37
C SER A 247 5.74 23.46 -8.81
N ILE A 248 4.91 22.43 -8.99
CA ILE A 248 4.52 21.94 -10.33
C ILE A 248 3.33 22.72 -10.88
N THR A 249 2.32 22.91 -10.04
CA THR A 249 1.08 23.60 -10.38
C THR A 249 0.42 24.08 -9.09
N ASN A 250 -0.60 24.92 -9.20
CA ASN A 250 -1.42 25.31 -8.05
C ASN A 250 -2.05 24.06 -7.45
N LEU A 251 -1.77 23.81 -6.17
CA LEU A 251 -2.47 22.77 -5.42
C LEU A 251 -3.94 23.18 -5.24
N SER A 252 -4.82 22.21 -5.01
CA SER A 252 -6.22 22.50 -4.71
C SER A 252 -6.32 23.46 -3.51
N PRO A 253 -6.98 24.62 -3.63
CA PRO A 253 -7.15 25.56 -2.52
C PRO A 253 -7.94 24.95 -1.37
N VAL A 254 -8.86 24.02 -1.68
CA VAL A 254 -9.61 23.25 -0.68
C VAL A 254 -8.66 22.36 0.11
N ALA A 255 -7.75 21.66 -0.56
CA ALA A 255 -6.76 20.81 0.09
C ALA A 255 -5.73 21.64 0.89
N SER A 256 -5.30 22.79 0.37
CA SER A 256 -4.43 23.72 1.09
C SER A 256 -5.10 24.24 2.36
N GLY A 257 -6.39 24.60 2.29
CA GLY A 257 -7.16 25.03 3.46
C GLY A 257 -7.40 23.93 4.49
N ALA A 258 -7.63 22.70 4.03
CA ALA A 258 -7.72 21.51 4.87
C ALA A 258 -6.39 21.21 5.59
N LEU A 259 -5.27 21.31 4.87
CA LEU A 259 -3.93 21.19 5.44
C LEU A 259 -3.67 22.26 6.51
N ALA A 260 -3.95 23.52 6.19
CA ALA A 260 -3.81 24.64 7.12
C ALA A 260 -4.59 24.40 8.42
N ALA A 261 -5.87 24.02 8.32
CA ALA A 261 -6.72 23.76 9.47
C ALA A 261 -6.19 22.60 10.35
N GLY A 262 -5.69 21.53 9.74
CA GLY A 262 -5.09 20.41 10.49
C GLY A 262 -3.80 20.80 11.22
N LEU A 263 -2.90 21.54 10.55
CA LEU A 263 -1.65 22.02 11.14
C LEU A 263 -1.91 23.01 12.29
N GLU A 264 -2.83 23.96 12.12
CA GLU A 264 -3.19 24.92 13.17
C GLU A 264 -3.82 24.25 14.41
N LEU A 265 -4.53 23.13 14.24
CA LEU A 265 -4.99 22.32 15.38
C LEU A 265 -3.83 21.65 16.12
N VAL A 266 -2.80 21.21 15.40
CA VAL A 266 -1.57 20.71 16.02
C VAL A 266 -0.87 21.81 16.81
N GLU A 267 -0.77 23.03 16.26
CA GLU A 267 -0.21 24.19 16.96
C GLU A 267 -1.01 24.54 18.21
N LEU A 268 -2.36 24.51 18.13
CA LEU A 268 -3.25 24.80 19.25
C LEU A 268 -3.02 23.85 20.43
N ALA A 269 -2.86 22.56 20.16
CA ALA A 269 -2.65 21.56 21.20
C ALA A 269 -1.20 21.44 21.66
N GLY A 270 -0.25 21.69 20.76
CA GLY A 270 1.17 21.44 20.94
C GLY A 270 1.54 19.98 20.71
N VAL A 271 2.63 19.75 19.95
CA VAL A 271 3.14 18.42 19.60
C VAL A 271 3.45 17.59 20.85
N GLU A 272 4.04 18.20 21.87
CA GLU A 272 4.37 17.53 23.15
C GLU A 272 3.13 16.99 23.86
N ALA A 273 2.05 17.78 23.94
CA ALA A 273 0.81 17.36 24.60
C ALA A 273 0.10 16.24 23.83
N ILE A 274 0.08 16.32 22.50
CA ILE A 274 -0.46 15.27 21.63
C ILE A 274 0.36 13.99 21.80
N GLY A 275 1.69 14.08 21.69
CA GLY A 275 2.60 12.96 21.81
C GLY A 275 2.51 12.26 23.17
N ALA A 276 2.50 13.02 24.28
CA ALA A 276 2.35 12.47 25.63
C ALA A 276 1.05 11.65 25.78
N ARG A 277 -0.05 12.15 25.20
CA ARG A 277 -1.34 11.44 25.23
C ARG A 277 -1.33 10.17 24.37
N ILE A 278 -0.67 10.19 23.22
CA ILE A 278 -0.49 9.01 22.36
C ILE A 278 0.34 7.95 23.08
N VAL A 279 1.42 8.33 23.76
CA VAL A 279 2.24 7.42 24.57
C VAL A 279 1.40 6.79 25.67
N GLU A 280 0.66 7.60 26.43
CA GLU A 280 -0.23 7.11 27.48
C GLU A 280 -1.24 6.07 26.96
N ARG A 281 -1.93 6.36 25.84
CA ARG A 281 -2.87 5.40 25.23
C ARG A 281 -2.15 4.15 24.72
N SER A 282 -0.96 4.31 24.14
CA SER A 282 -0.16 3.18 23.66
C SER A 282 0.27 2.26 24.79
N ASP A 283 0.66 2.81 25.94
CA ASP A 283 1.07 2.03 27.11
C ASP A 283 -0.11 1.24 27.69
N GLU A 284 -1.31 1.82 27.76
CA GLU A 284 -2.50 1.08 28.18
C GLU A 284 -2.86 -0.07 27.23
N LEU A 285 -2.72 0.13 25.91
CA LEU A 285 -2.90 -0.95 24.92
C LEU A 285 -1.85 -2.04 25.11
N VAL A 286 -0.59 -1.68 25.36
CA VAL A 286 0.50 -2.62 25.63
C VAL A 286 0.21 -3.44 26.90
N GLU A 287 -0.29 -2.82 27.95
CA GLU A 287 -0.67 -3.54 29.17
C GLU A 287 -1.85 -4.49 28.93
N ALA A 288 -2.85 -4.09 28.13
CA ALA A 288 -3.94 -4.98 27.73
C ALA A 288 -3.45 -6.18 26.90
N ILE A 289 -2.47 -5.98 26.00
CA ILE A 289 -1.83 -7.04 25.22
C ILE A 289 -1.09 -8.02 26.13
N ARG A 290 -0.26 -7.50 27.04
CA ARG A 290 0.52 -8.32 27.99
C ARG A 290 -0.37 -9.12 28.94
N ALA A 291 -1.51 -8.55 29.35
CA ALA A 291 -2.44 -9.22 30.25
C ALA A 291 -3.03 -10.54 29.69
N VAL A 292 -3.03 -10.72 28.36
CA VAL A 292 -3.44 -11.97 27.70
C VAL A 292 -2.28 -12.80 27.19
N GLY A 293 -1.04 -12.48 27.60
CA GLY A 293 0.18 -13.15 27.16
C GLY A 293 0.65 -12.77 25.76
N GLY A 294 0.16 -11.66 25.21
CA GLY A 294 0.61 -11.15 23.92
C GLY A 294 2.01 -10.54 23.96
N GLU A 295 2.70 -10.59 22.82
CA GLU A 295 4.05 -10.07 22.64
C GLU A 295 4.03 -8.81 21.77
N VAL A 296 4.68 -7.75 22.26
CA VAL A 296 4.84 -6.50 21.50
C VAL A 296 6.08 -6.60 20.61
N VAL A 297 5.88 -6.49 19.31
CA VAL A 297 6.93 -6.55 18.26
C VAL A 297 7.51 -5.16 17.97
N SER A 298 6.77 -4.10 18.33
CA SER A 298 7.24 -2.72 18.24
C SER A 298 8.49 -2.46 19.09
N ALA A 299 9.28 -1.46 18.69
CA ALA A 299 10.37 -0.94 19.52
C ALA A 299 9.85 -0.49 20.90
N VAL A 300 10.63 -0.72 21.95
CA VAL A 300 10.22 -0.39 23.33
C VAL A 300 10.76 0.99 23.75
N ASP A 301 12.02 1.30 23.40
CA ASP A 301 12.71 2.50 23.89
C ASP A 301 12.47 3.76 23.03
N ARG A 302 12.39 3.61 21.71
CA ARG A 302 12.16 4.72 20.75
C ARG A 302 10.88 4.46 19.95
N ARG A 303 9.74 4.38 20.62
CA ARG A 303 8.43 4.14 19.98
C ARG A 303 7.68 5.45 19.73
N ALA A 304 7.13 5.59 18.54
CA ALA A 304 6.10 6.59 18.23
C ALA A 304 4.71 6.06 18.62
N GLY A 305 3.65 6.46 17.91
CA GLY A 305 2.27 6.04 18.18
C GLY A 305 1.85 4.70 17.59
N ILE A 306 2.78 3.83 17.16
CA ILE A 306 2.45 2.53 16.54
C ILE A 306 2.79 1.39 17.51
N VAL A 307 1.84 0.50 17.74
CA VAL A 307 1.97 -0.72 18.55
C VAL A 307 1.66 -1.94 17.69
N ALA A 308 2.69 -2.67 17.30
CA ALA A 308 2.62 -3.96 16.62
C ALA A 308 2.74 -5.09 17.64
N PHE A 309 1.87 -6.09 17.56
CA PHE A 309 1.84 -7.19 18.51
C PHE A 309 1.35 -8.50 17.89
N THR A 310 1.69 -9.59 18.58
CA THR A 310 1.21 -10.96 18.34
C THR A 310 0.61 -11.50 19.63
N VAL A 311 -0.21 -12.54 19.52
CA VAL A 311 -0.69 -13.31 20.68
C VAL A 311 -0.38 -14.78 20.41
N PRO A 312 0.37 -15.48 21.28
CA PRO A 312 0.69 -16.89 21.10
C PRO A 312 -0.57 -17.73 20.84
N ASP A 313 -0.49 -18.70 19.93
CA ASP A 313 -1.60 -19.54 19.45
C ASP A 313 -2.69 -18.83 18.60
N TYR A 314 -2.61 -17.51 18.38
CA TYR A 314 -3.55 -16.77 17.54
C TYR A 314 -2.85 -16.16 16.32
N PRO A 315 -3.05 -16.72 15.11
CA PRO A 315 -2.59 -16.07 13.88
C PRO A 315 -3.11 -14.62 13.78
N PRO A 316 -2.32 -13.66 13.27
CA PRO A 316 -2.75 -12.27 13.14
C PRO A 316 -4.08 -12.07 12.39
N SER A 317 -4.39 -12.94 11.42
CA SER A 317 -5.67 -12.93 10.70
C SER A 317 -6.87 -13.23 11.60
N VAL A 318 -6.76 -14.25 12.46
CA VAL A 318 -7.79 -14.64 13.44
C VAL A 318 -7.96 -13.55 14.50
N LEU A 319 -6.84 -13.04 15.01
CA LEU A 319 -6.84 -11.94 15.97
C LEU A 319 -7.49 -10.69 15.37
N GLY A 320 -7.13 -10.33 14.14
CA GLY A 320 -7.71 -9.21 13.42
C GLY A 320 -9.21 -9.34 13.19
N ALA A 321 -9.69 -10.53 12.82
CA ALA A 321 -11.13 -10.80 12.68
C ALA A 321 -11.87 -10.65 14.01
N ALA A 322 -11.34 -11.21 15.10
CA ALA A 322 -11.95 -11.08 16.43
C ALA A 322 -12.01 -9.62 16.90
N LEU A 323 -10.96 -8.83 16.62
CA LEU A 323 -10.96 -7.39 16.89
C LEU A 323 -12.02 -6.66 16.06
N ALA A 324 -12.13 -6.98 14.76
CA ALA A 324 -13.14 -6.38 13.89
C ALA A 324 -14.58 -6.70 14.32
N ASP A 325 -14.85 -7.96 14.72
CA ASP A 325 -16.14 -8.40 15.25
C ASP A 325 -16.51 -7.67 16.55
N ALA A 326 -15.51 -7.33 17.36
CA ALA A 326 -15.66 -6.50 18.55
C ALA A 326 -15.72 -4.99 18.26
N GLY A 327 -15.74 -4.58 16.99
CA GLY A 327 -15.78 -3.18 16.57
C GLY A 327 -14.47 -2.42 16.79
N VAL A 328 -13.33 -3.11 16.84
CA VAL A 328 -11.99 -2.51 16.94
C VAL A 328 -11.33 -2.49 15.55
N THR A 329 -10.99 -1.30 15.08
CA THR A 329 -10.33 -1.12 13.77
C THR A 329 -8.81 -1.12 13.95
N ALA A 330 -8.14 -2.06 13.30
CA ALA A 330 -6.68 -2.23 13.32
C ALA A 330 -6.15 -2.60 11.92
N THR A 331 -4.85 -2.41 11.69
CA THR A 331 -4.18 -2.96 10.51
C THR A 331 -3.73 -4.39 10.80
N VAL A 332 -4.09 -5.35 9.95
CA VAL A 332 -3.63 -6.74 10.02
C VAL A 332 -2.54 -6.98 8.99
N ARG A 333 -1.42 -7.54 9.41
CA ARG A 333 -0.32 -8.01 8.55
C ARG A 333 -0.09 -9.50 8.76
N PRO A 334 0.55 -10.21 7.82
CA PRO A 334 0.86 -11.62 8.00
C PRO A 334 1.65 -11.91 9.27
N GLU A 335 2.49 -10.98 9.70
CA GLU A 335 3.43 -11.16 10.82
C GLU A 335 2.89 -10.66 12.17
N HIS A 336 1.96 -9.68 12.17
CA HIS A 336 1.46 -9.05 13.40
C HIS A 336 0.16 -8.25 13.16
N VAL A 337 -0.54 -7.91 14.24
CA VAL A 337 -1.58 -6.88 14.24
C VAL A 337 -0.95 -5.56 14.66
N ARG A 338 -1.32 -4.47 14.00
CA ARG A 338 -0.81 -3.13 14.25
C ARG A 338 -1.93 -2.19 14.67
N LEU A 339 -1.77 -1.63 15.86
CA LEU A 339 -2.58 -0.57 16.43
C LEU A 339 -1.83 0.75 16.34
N SER A 340 -2.59 1.83 16.28
CA SER A 340 -2.07 3.18 16.28
C SER A 340 -3.10 4.10 16.90
N PRO A 341 -3.10 4.32 18.23
CA PRO A 341 -3.98 5.29 18.86
C PRO A 341 -3.58 6.73 18.49
N HIS A 342 -4.49 7.67 18.69
CA HIS A 342 -4.22 9.11 18.66
C HIS A 342 -4.53 9.73 20.02
N ALA A 343 -4.25 11.02 20.18
CA ALA A 343 -4.57 11.75 21.40
C ALA A 343 -6.07 11.85 21.69
N SER A 344 -6.92 11.74 20.65
CA SER A 344 -8.38 11.62 20.77
C SER A 344 -8.85 10.22 21.15
N THR A 345 -7.98 9.19 21.14
CA THR A 345 -8.38 7.83 21.52
C THR A 345 -8.88 7.81 22.97
N THR A 346 -10.08 7.27 23.15
CA THR A 346 -10.80 7.27 24.42
C THR A 346 -10.41 6.09 25.30
N ALA A 347 -10.68 6.18 26.61
CA ALA A 347 -10.47 5.06 27.52
C ALA A 347 -11.41 3.89 27.20
N GLU A 348 -12.61 4.18 26.71
CA GLU A 348 -13.60 3.21 26.26
C GLU A 348 -13.08 2.39 25.08
N THR A 349 -12.37 3.03 24.13
CA THR A 349 -11.71 2.33 23.02
C THR A 349 -10.66 1.34 23.52
N VAL A 350 -9.84 1.75 24.50
CA VAL A 350 -8.84 0.87 25.12
C VAL A 350 -9.51 -0.28 25.89
N ALA A 351 -10.58 0.01 26.63
CA ALA A 351 -11.33 -0.99 27.37
C ALA A 351 -12.00 -2.02 26.44
N ARG A 352 -12.58 -1.57 25.32
CA ARG A 352 -13.17 -2.42 24.28
C ARG A 352 -12.11 -3.34 23.67
N PHE A 353 -10.94 -2.80 23.32
CA PHE A 353 -9.81 -3.60 22.86
C PHE A 353 -9.39 -4.66 23.89
N GLY A 354 -9.23 -4.27 25.16
CA GLY A 354 -8.88 -5.22 26.23
C GLY A 354 -9.96 -6.28 26.47
N ALA A 355 -11.24 -5.94 26.33
CA ALA A 355 -12.35 -6.90 26.41
C ALA A 355 -12.30 -7.89 25.24
N ALA A 356 -12.11 -7.41 24.01
CA ALA A 356 -11.98 -8.25 22.82
C ALA A 356 -10.84 -9.26 22.97
N LEU A 357 -9.69 -8.84 23.51
CA LEU A 357 -8.57 -9.74 23.80
C LEU A 357 -8.90 -10.80 24.86
N LYS A 358 -9.65 -10.45 25.91
CA LYS A 358 -10.05 -11.40 26.96
C LYS A 358 -11.10 -12.41 26.50
N GLU A 359 -11.92 -12.01 25.53
CA GLU A 359 -12.94 -12.87 24.91
C GLU A 359 -12.39 -13.75 23.79
N LEU A 360 -11.07 -13.64 23.48
CA LEU A 360 -10.39 -14.51 22.55
C LEU A 360 -10.54 -15.97 22.99
N ARG A 361 -11.51 -16.66 22.39
CA ARG A 361 -11.61 -18.09 22.52
C ARG A 361 -10.43 -18.68 21.79
N ARG A 362 -9.65 -19.50 22.49
CA ARG A 362 -8.60 -20.29 21.84
C ARG A 362 -9.23 -20.87 20.59
N PRO A 363 -8.70 -20.59 19.38
CA PRO A 363 -9.15 -21.31 18.22
C PRO A 363 -9.05 -22.78 18.61
N VAL A 364 -10.11 -23.55 18.36
CA VAL A 364 -10.03 -25.00 18.57
C VAL A 364 -9.00 -25.48 17.57
N VAL A 365 -7.75 -25.52 18.01
CA VAL A 365 -6.69 -26.24 17.34
C VAL A 365 -7.05 -27.69 17.60
N VAL A 366 -7.74 -28.28 16.63
CA VAL A 366 -7.68 -29.74 16.48
C VAL A 366 -6.18 -30.01 16.31
N GLU A 367 -5.55 -30.66 17.29
CA GLU A 367 -4.13 -31.03 17.20
C GLU A 367 -3.93 -31.80 15.90
N ALA A 368 -3.29 -31.16 14.93
CA ALA A 368 -2.85 -31.83 13.73
C ALA A 368 -1.63 -32.69 14.12
N PRO A 369 -1.63 -34.01 13.82
CA PRO A 369 -0.48 -34.85 14.12
C PRO A 369 0.76 -34.28 13.44
N THR A 370 1.83 -34.15 14.20
CA THR A 370 3.18 -33.92 13.68
C THR A 370 3.53 -35.12 12.79
N HIS A 371 3.58 -34.89 11.47
CA HIS A 371 3.67 -35.86 10.35
C HIS A 371 2.33 -36.46 9.87
N ALA A 372 1.51 -35.67 9.17
CA ALA A 372 0.48 -36.21 8.29
C ALA A 372 0.41 -35.47 6.93
N PRO A 373 0.23 -36.18 5.79
CA PRO A 373 -0.11 -35.58 4.49
C PRO A 373 -1.57 -35.02 4.51
N PRO A 374 -2.07 -34.36 3.45
CA PRO A 374 -2.86 -33.13 3.52
C PRO A 374 -4.33 -33.30 3.92
N VAL A 375 -4.74 -32.61 5.00
CA VAL A 375 -6.16 -32.41 5.41
C VAL A 375 -6.92 -31.49 4.44
N THR A 376 -6.21 -30.68 3.64
CA THR A 376 -6.79 -29.79 2.61
C THR A 376 -7.55 -30.53 1.52
N SER A 377 -7.16 -31.77 1.19
CA SER A 377 -7.83 -32.58 0.17
C SER A 377 -9.20 -33.09 0.66
N GLU A 378 -9.36 -33.40 1.95
CA GLU A 378 -10.60 -33.95 2.50
C GLU A 378 -11.74 -32.93 2.53
N VAL A 379 -11.45 -31.67 2.89
CA VAL A 379 -12.46 -30.59 2.91
C VAL A 379 -12.95 -30.27 1.50
N LEU A 380 -12.03 -30.19 0.54
CA LEU A 380 -12.37 -29.93 -0.86
C LEU A 380 -13.13 -31.13 -1.46
N THR A 381 -12.75 -32.35 -1.10
CA THR A 381 -13.49 -33.57 -1.48
C THR A 381 -14.92 -33.55 -0.92
N ALA A 382 -15.12 -33.09 0.32
CA ALA A 382 -16.44 -32.98 0.94
C ALA A 382 -17.36 -31.96 0.25
N LEU A 383 -16.80 -31.00 -0.51
CA LEU A 383 -17.55 -30.04 -1.31
C LEU A 383 -17.96 -30.57 -2.69
N ILE A 384 -17.38 -31.68 -3.17
CA ILE A 384 -17.73 -32.26 -4.48
C ILE A 384 -19.25 -32.48 -4.66
N PRO A 385 -19.99 -33.04 -3.70
CA PRO A 385 -21.44 -33.20 -3.83
C PRO A 385 -22.19 -31.87 -4.03
N THR A 386 -21.69 -30.78 -3.43
CA THR A 386 -22.33 -29.46 -3.50
C THR A 386 -22.27 -28.85 -4.91
N VAL A 387 -21.24 -29.19 -5.69
CA VAL A 387 -21.06 -28.70 -7.07
C VAL A 387 -22.25 -29.13 -7.95
N ASN A 388 -22.65 -30.40 -7.85
CA ASN A 388 -23.79 -30.93 -8.60
C ASN A 388 -25.12 -30.30 -8.16
N SER A 389 -25.38 -30.26 -6.85
CA SER A 389 -26.61 -29.69 -6.31
C SER A 389 -26.74 -28.19 -6.61
N LEU A 390 -25.62 -27.45 -6.61
CA LEU A 390 -25.61 -26.02 -6.93
C LEU A 390 -25.88 -25.78 -8.42
N ALA A 391 -25.27 -26.55 -9.31
CA ALA A 391 -25.55 -26.46 -10.74
C ALA A 391 -27.03 -26.78 -11.06
N GLU A 392 -27.60 -27.80 -10.41
CA GLU A 392 -29.01 -28.15 -10.55
C GLU A 392 -29.94 -27.03 -10.03
N ALA A 393 -29.62 -26.44 -8.87
CA ALA A 393 -30.40 -25.37 -8.26
C ALA A 393 -30.35 -24.06 -9.08
N LEU A 394 -29.20 -23.75 -9.70
CA LEU A 394 -29.02 -22.56 -10.53
C LEU A 394 -29.65 -22.70 -11.92
N GLY A 395 -29.98 -23.92 -12.32
CA GLY A 395 -30.73 -24.23 -13.53
C GLY A 395 -29.86 -24.37 -14.80
N PRO A 396 -30.49 -24.72 -15.93
CA PRO A 396 -29.81 -24.95 -17.20
C PRO A 396 -28.94 -23.78 -17.65
N GLY A 397 -27.83 -24.06 -18.31
CA GLY A 397 -26.88 -23.05 -18.78
C GLY A 397 -26.02 -22.44 -17.66
N THR A 398 -25.79 -23.20 -16.59
CA THR A 398 -24.81 -22.89 -15.54
C THR A 398 -23.75 -23.99 -15.48
N GLU A 399 -22.50 -23.61 -15.27
CA GLU A 399 -21.37 -24.49 -14.97
C GLU A 399 -20.77 -24.09 -13.61
N VAL A 400 -20.68 -25.05 -12.69
CA VAL A 400 -20.05 -24.88 -11.38
C VAL A 400 -18.77 -25.70 -11.35
N VAL A 401 -17.65 -25.10 -10.95
CA VAL A 401 -16.32 -25.73 -10.97
C VAL A 401 -15.63 -25.55 -9.64
N LEU A 402 -15.14 -26.64 -9.06
CA LEU A 402 -14.36 -26.64 -7.83
C LEU A 402 -12.89 -26.94 -8.12
N HIS A 403 -12.03 -26.07 -7.62
CA HIS A 403 -10.58 -26.15 -7.78
C HIS A 403 -9.88 -26.47 -6.46
N ASP A 404 -8.88 -27.35 -6.52
CA ASP A 404 -7.85 -27.56 -5.51
C ASP A 404 -6.57 -26.84 -5.93
N LEU A 405 -6.17 -25.81 -5.16
CA LEU A 405 -4.96 -25.03 -5.46
C LEU A 405 -3.67 -25.81 -5.14
N GLY A 406 -3.75 -26.84 -4.31
CA GLY A 406 -2.64 -27.77 -4.07
C GLY A 406 -2.34 -28.67 -5.27
N ALA A 407 -3.29 -28.81 -6.19
CA ALA A 407 -3.17 -29.63 -7.40
C ALA A 407 -2.77 -28.83 -8.66
N LEU A 408 -2.35 -27.56 -8.50
CA LEU A 408 -1.98 -26.72 -9.62
C LEU A 408 -0.90 -27.36 -10.52
N PRO A 409 -1.00 -27.19 -11.85
CA PRO A 409 -2.05 -26.44 -12.55
C PRO A 409 -3.37 -27.20 -12.73
N ASN A 410 -3.36 -28.55 -12.61
CA ASN A 410 -4.52 -29.46 -12.77
C ASN A 410 -5.45 -29.42 -11.56
N SER A 411 -6.07 -28.27 -11.37
CA SER A 411 -6.79 -27.96 -10.14
C SER A 411 -8.24 -28.43 -10.13
N ILE A 412 -8.88 -28.74 -11.28
CA ILE A 412 -10.31 -29.07 -11.29
C ILE A 412 -10.54 -30.43 -10.64
N ILE A 413 -11.22 -30.45 -9.49
CA ILE A 413 -11.56 -31.69 -8.77
C ILE A 413 -13.05 -32.07 -8.89
N ALA A 414 -13.91 -31.11 -9.23
CA ALA A 414 -15.30 -31.35 -9.58
C ALA A 414 -15.82 -30.28 -10.54
N ILE A 415 -16.71 -30.67 -11.44
CA ILE A 415 -17.36 -29.79 -12.40
C ILE A 415 -18.76 -30.34 -12.72
N ALA A 416 -19.75 -29.45 -12.73
CA ALA A 416 -21.12 -29.75 -13.13
C ALA A 416 -21.60 -28.70 -14.12
N GLY A 417 -22.06 -29.12 -15.29
CA GLY A 417 -22.33 -28.25 -16.44
C GLY A 417 -21.29 -28.43 -17.54
N ASP A 418 -21.53 -27.83 -18.71
CA ASP A 418 -20.77 -28.07 -19.94
C ASP A 418 -20.43 -26.80 -20.73
N LEU A 419 -20.66 -25.61 -20.16
CA LEU A 419 -20.48 -24.32 -20.85
C LEU A 419 -19.06 -24.12 -21.40
N THR A 420 -18.04 -24.52 -20.64
CA THR A 420 -16.63 -24.31 -21.02
C THR A 420 -15.99 -25.54 -21.65
N GLY A 421 -16.67 -26.69 -21.63
CA GLY A 421 -16.12 -27.97 -22.09
C GLY A 421 -14.96 -28.53 -21.25
N ARG A 422 -14.64 -27.90 -20.11
CA ARG A 422 -13.61 -28.36 -19.17
C ARG A 422 -14.03 -29.65 -18.46
N LYS A 423 -13.06 -30.35 -17.88
CA LYS A 423 -13.26 -31.65 -17.22
C LYS A 423 -12.50 -31.72 -15.90
N VAL A 424 -12.92 -32.63 -15.02
CA VAL A 424 -12.14 -33.01 -13.83
C VAL A 424 -10.72 -33.43 -14.25
N GLY A 425 -9.72 -32.97 -13.51
CA GLY A 425 -8.30 -33.11 -13.83
C GLY A 425 -7.77 -32.06 -14.81
N GLY A 426 -8.64 -31.18 -15.34
CA GLY A 426 -8.25 -30.08 -16.21
C GLY A 426 -7.57 -28.92 -15.46
N PRO A 427 -6.91 -28.02 -16.22
CA PRO A 427 -6.18 -26.91 -15.63
C PRO A 427 -7.10 -25.79 -15.14
N MET A 428 -6.53 -24.92 -14.31
CA MET A 428 -7.08 -23.59 -14.05
C MET A 428 -7.04 -22.71 -15.30
N THR A 429 -7.86 -21.66 -15.35
CA THR A 429 -7.79 -20.63 -16.41
C THR A 429 -6.54 -19.75 -16.23
N ASP A 430 -6.16 -19.04 -17.29
CA ASP A 430 -5.05 -18.08 -17.27
C ASP A 430 -5.29 -16.95 -16.26
N LEU A 431 -6.52 -16.43 -16.18
CA LEU A 431 -6.92 -15.41 -15.22
C LEU A 431 -6.71 -15.88 -13.78
N LEU A 432 -7.30 -17.03 -13.42
CA LEU A 432 -7.24 -17.56 -12.06
C LEU A 432 -5.82 -17.97 -11.68
N LEU A 433 -5.05 -18.56 -12.60
CA LEU A 433 -3.66 -18.93 -12.35
C LEU A 433 -2.80 -17.69 -12.03
N GLY A 434 -3.00 -16.60 -12.78
CA GLY A 434 -2.34 -15.32 -12.51
C GLY A 434 -2.74 -14.72 -11.16
N LEU A 435 -4.03 -14.79 -10.78
CA LEU A 435 -4.49 -14.30 -9.48
C LEU A 435 -3.86 -15.04 -8.31
N VAL A 436 -3.78 -16.38 -8.40
CA VAL A 436 -3.12 -17.22 -7.38
C VAL A 436 -1.64 -16.85 -7.28
N ARG A 437 -0.96 -16.71 -8.42
CA ARG A 437 0.47 -16.37 -8.46
C ARG A 437 0.79 -15.02 -7.82
N ARG A 438 -0.05 -14.02 -8.03
CA ARG A 438 0.09 -12.66 -7.46
C ARG A 438 -0.36 -12.57 -6.00
N GLY A 439 -0.91 -13.64 -5.43
CA GLY A 439 -1.49 -13.63 -4.08
C GLY A 439 -2.75 -12.76 -3.96
N THR A 440 -3.36 -12.37 -5.08
CA THR A 440 -4.58 -11.54 -5.13
C THR A 440 -5.82 -12.43 -5.13
N THR A 441 -5.92 -13.33 -4.16
CA THR A 441 -6.99 -14.32 -4.04
C THR A 441 -8.20 -13.71 -3.33
N HIS A 442 -8.76 -12.61 -3.85
CA HIS A 442 -10.04 -12.04 -3.40
C HIS A 442 -11.19 -12.59 -4.24
N ASP A 443 -12.39 -12.59 -3.69
CA ASP A 443 -13.56 -13.11 -4.40
C ASP A 443 -13.94 -12.15 -5.54
N LEU A 444 -14.37 -12.70 -6.67
CA LEU A 444 -14.77 -11.96 -7.87
C LEU A 444 -16.22 -12.34 -8.20
N ALA A 445 -17.11 -11.36 -8.35
CA ALA A 445 -18.52 -11.63 -8.62
C ALA A 445 -18.99 -10.93 -9.90
N GLY A 446 -19.70 -11.66 -10.74
CA GLY A 446 -20.47 -11.11 -11.88
C GLY A 446 -19.64 -10.50 -13.01
N TYR A 447 -18.40 -10.92 -13.22
CA TYR A 447 -17.56 -10.40 -14.31
C TYR A 447 -17.89 -11.10 -15.64
N GLU A 448 -17.72 -10.39 -16.76
CA GLU A 448 -17.99 -10.94 -18.09
C GLU A 448 -16.80 -11.78 -18.60
N THR A 449 -17.12 -12.93 -19.20
CA THR A 449 -16.18 -13.86 -19.82
C THR A 449 -16.79 -14.43 -21.10
N TYR A 450 -16.02 -15.22 -21.86
CA TYR A 450 -16.49 -15.81 -23.11
C TYR A 450 -16.30 -17.32 -23.12
N ALA A 451 -17.36 -18.06 -23.46
CA ALA A 451 -17.27 -19.49 -23.71
C ALA A 451 -16.34 -19.77 -24.90
N PRO A 452 -15.80 -20.99 -25.05
CA PRO A 452 -14.95 -21.35 -26.20
C PRO A 452 -15.62 -21.15 -27.57
N ASP A 453 -16.95 -21.16 -27.63
CA ASP A 453 -17.75 -20.88 -28.84
C ASP A 453 -18.03 -19.38 -29.08
N GLY A 454 -17.53 -18.50 -28.21
CA GLY A 454 -17.65 -17.05 -28.30
C GLY A 454 -18.90 -16.47 -27.62
N ARG A 455 -19.76 -17.29 -27.00
CA ARG A 455 -20.91 -16.77 -26.24
C ARG A 455 -20.46 -16.03 -24.98
N VAL A 456 -21.13 -14.92 -24.66
CA VAL A 456 -20.90 -14.17 -23.41
C VAL A 456 -21.41 -14.98 -22.23
N MET A 457 -20.62 -15.05 -21.15
CA MET A 457 -20.98 -15.66 -19.87
C MET A 457 -20.73 -14.67 -18.73
N HIS A 458 -21.50 -14.78 -17.66
CA HIS A 458 -21.17 -14.17 -16.38
C HIS A 458 -20.48 -15.19 -15.47
N SER A 459 -19.34 -14.80 -14.94
CA SER A 459 -18.49 -15.63 -14.11
C SER A 459 -18.34 -15.04 -12.72
N SER A 460 -18.27 -15.91 -11.72
CA SER A 460 -17.99 -15.56 -10.32
C SER A 460 -17.04 -16.58 -9.72
N THR A 461 -16.08 -16.14 -8.94
CA THR A 461 -15.08 -16.96 -8.26
C THR A 461 -15.06 -16.62 -6.78
N VAL A 462 -15.24 -17.63 -5.93
CA VAL A 462 -15.08 -17.54 -4.47
C VAL A 462 -13.87 -18.37 -4.05
N PHE A 463 -12.89 -17.76 -3.37
CA PHE A 463 -11.74 -18.52 -2.88
C PHE A 463 -12.07 -19.21 -1.55
N LEU A 464 -11.74 -20.50 -1.45
CA LEU A 464 -11.87 -21.29 -0.24
C LEU A 464 -10.55 -21.18 0.54
N ARG A 465 -10.62 -20.75 1.79
CA ARG A 465 -9.44 -20.45 2.61
C ARG A 465 -9.38 -21.38 3.81
N ASP A 466 -8.17 -21.77 4.20
CA ASP A 466 -7.96 -22.52 5.44
C ASP A 466 -8.11 -21.62 6.68
N ALA A 467 -8.01 -22.22 7.88
CA ALA A 467 -8.12 -21.50 9.15
C ALA A 467 -7.03 -20.42 9.35
N ARG A 468 -5.98 -20.39 8.52
CA ARG A 468 -4.92 -19.37 8.54
C ARG A 468 -5.22 -18.23 7.56
N GLY A 469 -6.28 -18.34 6.76
CA GLY A 469 -6.65 -17.38 5.72
C GLY A 469 -5.94 -17.61 4.38
N VAL A 470 -5.21 -18.72 4.22
CA VAL A 470 -4.52 -19.06 2.97
C VAL A 470 -5.53 -19.69 2.01
N ALA A 471 -5.58 -19.21 0.77
CA ALA A 471 -6.42 -19.83 -0.26
C ALA A 471 -5.93 -21.25 -0.56
N VAL A 472 -6.82 -22.23 -0.40
CA VAL A 472 -6.55 -23.66 -0.63
C VAL A 472 -7.36 -24.24 -1.79
N GLY A 473 -8.47 -23.58 -2.14
CA GLY A 473 -9.32 -23.94 -3.27
C GLY A 473 -10.05 -22.71 -3.83
N CYS A 474 -10.83 -22.90 -4.88
CA CYS A 474 -11.85 -21.92 -5.26
C CYS A 474 -13.06 -22.59 -5.92
N LEU A 475 -14.23 -21.97 -5.77
CA LEU A 475 -15.47 -22.35 -6.41
C LEU A 475 -15.82 -21.29 -7.47
N CYS A 476 -15.94 -21.72 -8.72
CA CYS A 476 -16.30 -20.87 -9.84
C CYS A 476 -17.73 -21.20 -10.30
N VAL A 477 -18.50 -20.17 -10.65
CA VAL A 477 -19.84 -20.29 -11.24
C VAL A 477 -19.85 -19.48 -12.52
N ASN A 478 -20.08 -20.16 -13.64
CA ASN A 478 -20.20 -19.58 -14.97
C ASN A 478 -21.66 -19.76 -15.43
N SER A 479 -22.28 -18.71 -15.96
CA SER A 479 -23.68 -18.76 -16.40
C SER A 479 -23.86 -18.09 -17.76
N ASP A 480 -24.65 -18.73 -18.63
CA ASP A 480 -25.14 -18.13 -19.87
C ASP A 480 -26.34 -17.21 -19.56
N PRO A 481 -26.22 -15.88 -19.74
CA PRO A 481 -27.31 -14.93 -19.45
C PRO A 481 -28.58 -15.17 -20.27
N GLY A 482 -28.50 -15.87 -21.41
CA GLY A 482 -29.65 -16.21 -22.25
C GLY A 482 -30.46 -17.41 -21.76
N SER A 483 -29.92 -18.20 -20.83
CA SER A 483 -30.49 -19.49 -20.39
C SER A 483 -31.37 -19.40 -19.13
N ASN A 484 -31.18 -18.36 -18.30
CA ASN A 484 -31.79 -18.28 -16.97
C ASN A 484 -32.96 -17.29 -16.93
N ARG A 485 -34.21 -17.78 -16.83
CA ARG A 485 -35.43 -16.94 -16.77
C ARG A 485 -35.71 -16.33 -15.37
N SER A 486 -34.81 -16.49 -14.41
CA SER A 486 -34.94 -15.96 -13.03
C SER A 486 -33.79 -15.00 -12.72
N ARG A 487 -34.06 -13.69 -12.73
CA ARG A 487 -33.08 -12.65 -12.39
C ARG A 487 -32.93 -12.56 -10.87
N VAL A 488 -31.75 -12.87 -10.34
CA VAL A 488 -31.24 -12.17 -9.16
C VAL A 488 -30.51 -10.93 -9.68
N PRO A 489 -30.86 -9.69 -9.25
CA PRO A 489 -30.16 -8.52 -9.72
C PRO A 489 -28.73 -8.52 -9.15
N ALA A 490 -27.74 -8.62 -10.04
CA ALA A 490 -26.38 -8.26 -9.69
C ALA A 490 -26.34 -6.73 -9.55
N GLU A 491 -26.10 -6.24 -8.33
CA GLU A 491 -25.61 -4.89 -8.14
C GLU A 491 -24.25 -4.77 -8.83
N SER A 492 -24.14 -3.77 -9.69
CA SER A 492 -22.97 -3.48 -10.50
C SER A 492 -21.74 -3.21 -9.63
N ALA A 493 -20.84 -4.19 -9.54
CA ALA A 493 -19.43 -3.92 -9.22
C ALA A 493 -18.78 -3.21 -10.43
N GLY A 494 -17.91 -2.24 -10.16
CA GLY A 494 -17.35 -1.30 -11.13
C GLY A 494 -16.52 -1.90 -12.28
N PRO A 495 -15.92 -1.06 -13.15
CA PRO A 495 -15.40 -1.50 -14.43
C PRO A 495 -14.19 -2.43 -14.24
N ALA A 496 -14.42 -3.73 -14.43
CA ALA A 496 -13.35 -4.70 -14.63
C ALA A 496 -12.77 -4.46 -16.03
N GLY A 497 -11.47 -4.15 -16.10
CA GLY A 497 -10.75 -4.08 -17.37
C GLY A 497 -10.92 -5.37 -18.16
N SER A 498 -11.08 -5.25 -19.47
CA SER A 498 -11.37 -6.33 -20.42
C SER A 498 -10.22 -7.34 -20.54
N ALA A 499 -9.97 -8.14 -19.50
CA ALA A 499 -9.11 -9.31 -19.58
C ALA A 499 -9.91 -10.46 -20.20
N VAL A 500 -9.54 -10.86 -21.42
CA VAL A 500 -10.14 -12.01 -22.11
C VAL A 500 -9.62 -13.29 -21.45
N GLU A 501 -10.37 -13.80 -20.47
CA GLU A 501 -10.12 -15.11 -19.83
C GLU A 501 -10.29 -16.23 -20.87
N ALA A 502 -9.36 -17.19 -20.86
CA ALA A 502 -9.38 -18.36 -21.70
C ALA A 502 -9.60 -19.64 -20.87
N PHE A 503 -10.31 -20.61 -21.47
CA PHE A 503 -10.65 -21.89 -20.85
C PHE A 503 -9.88 -23.04 -21.53
N PRO A 504 -8.59 -23.24 -21.22
CA PRO A 504 -7.79 -24.29 -21.84
C PRO A 504 -8.28 -25.68 -21.42
N GLY A 505 -8.30 -26.62 -22.39
CA GLY A 505 -8.70 -28.01 -22.14
C GLY A 505 -7.63 -28.86 -21.45
N ASP A 506 -6.36 -28.47 -21.54
CA ASP A 506 -5.21 -29.18 -20.98
C ASP A 506 -4.04 -28.21 -20.65
N VAL A 507 -3.08 -28.70 -19.86
CA VAL A 507 -1.93 -27.92 -19.37
C VAL A 507 -1.03 -27.47 -20.51
N ASP A 508 -0.82 -28.30 -21.53
CA ASP A 508 0.03 -27.96 -22.67
C ASP A 508 -0.55 -26.78 -23.46
N THR A 509 -1.88 -26.74 -23.58
CA THR A 509 -2.61 -25.65 -24.23
C THR A 509 -2.57 -24.38 -23.40
N LEU A 510 -2.73 -24.46 -22.07
CA LEU A 510 -2.53 -23.31 -21.18
C LEU A 510 -1.11 -22.76 -21.29
N GLN A 511 -0.10 -23.63 -21.25
CA GLN A 511 1.31 -23.26 -21.35
C GLN A 511 1.62 -22.57 -22.68
N ARG A 512 1.17 -23.15 -23.81
CA ARG A 512 1.32 -22.54 -25.14
C ARG A 512 0.67 -21.17 -25.20
N LEU A 513 -0.60 -21.06 -24.75
CA LEU A 513 -1.35 -19.82 -24.76
C LEU A 513 -0.65 -18.71 -23.98
N LEU A 514 -0.18 -19.00 -22.77
CA LEU A 514 0.53 -18.03 -21.93
C LEU A 514 1.81 -17.53 -22.61
N VAL A 515 2.60 -18.45 -23.17
CA VAL A 515 3.86 -18.13 -23.85
C VAL A 515 3.64 -17.35 -25.14
N GLU A 516 2.69 -17.76 -25.98
CA GLU A 516 2.32 -17.05 -27.22
C GLU A 516 1.88 -15.62 -26.91
N ARG A 517 0.94 -15.45 -25.97
CA ARG A 517 0.48 -14.11 -25.56
C ARG A 517 1.61 -13.24 -25.01
N ALA A 518 2.50 -13.80 -24.20
CA ALA A 518 3.62 -13.04 -23.64
C ALA A 518 4.65 -12.64 -24.70
N VAL A 519 4.92 -13.51 -25.68
CA VAL A 519 5.82 -13.20 -26.80
C VAL A 519 5.20 -12.16 -27.74
N ASP A 520 3.93 -12.33 -28.10
CA ASP A 520 3.21 -11.41 -28.98
C ASP A 520 3.10 -10.01 -28.37
N ALA A 521 2.90 -9.91 -27.05
CA ALA A 521 2.85 -8.64 -26.33
C ALA A 521 4.15 -7.81 -26.44
N ILE A 522 5.30 -8.46 -26.68
CA ILE A 522 6.58 -7.75 -26.89
C ILE A 522 6.65 -7.14 -28.29
N GLY A 523 5.97 -7.70 -29.28
CA GLY A 523 5.96 -7.21 -30.66
C GLY A 523 7.30 -7.34 -31.40
N VAL A 524 8.22 -8.19 -30.92
CA VAL A 524 9.53 -8.44 -31.53
C VAL A 524 9.70 -9.94 -31.78
N PRO A 525 10.06 -10.38 -33.02
CA PRO A 525 10.35 -11.78 -33.28
C PRO A 525 11.44 -12.32 -32.34
N VAL A 526 11.27 -13.53 -31.81
CA VAL A 526 12.17 -14.10 -30.79
C VAL A 526 13.65 -14.07 -31.19
N GLU A 527 13.94 -14.33 -32.46
CA GLU A 527 15.30 -14.31 -33.03
C GLU A 527 15.97 -12.92 -32.93
N LEU A 528 15.18 -11.85 -32.85
CA LEU A 528 15.61 -10.46 -32.74
C LEU A 528 15.53 -9.94 -31.29
N MET A 529 15.06 -10.76 -30.34
CA MET A 529 14.92 -10.34 -28.96
C MET A 529 16.28 -10.19 -28.26
N LYS A 530 16.52 -8.99 -27.71
CA LYS A 530 17.64 -8.71 -26.81
C LYS A 530 17.37 -9.26 -25.40
N LYS A 531 18.39 -9.26 -24.53
CA LYS A 531 18.24 -9.66 -23.11
C LYS A 531 17.04 -8.98 -22.44
N SER A 532 16.87 -7.67 -22.63
CA SER A 532 15.77 -6.90 -22.07
C SER A 532 14.39 -7.43 -22.49
N HIS A 533 14.21 -7.74 -23.79
CA HIS A 533 12.96 -8.29 -24.30
C HIS A 533 12.68 -9.68 -23.72
N LYS A 534 13.69 -10.58 -23.70
CA LYS A 534 13.51 -11.94 -23.15
C LYS A 534 13.26 -11.93 -21.64
N SER A 535 13.90 -11.02 -20.91
CA SER A 535 13.64 -10.81 -19.48
C SER A 535 12.21 -10.32 -19.25
N GLU A 536 11.72 -9.39 -20.08
CA GLU A 536 10.34 -8.91 -20.02
C GLU A 536 9.31 -10.01 -20.31
N VAL A 537 9.56 -10.88 -21.29
CA VAL A 537 8.73 -12.08 -21.51
C VAL A 537 8.68 -12.94 -20.24
N VAL A 538 9.82 -13.20 -19.60
CA VAL A 538 9.88 -13.97 -18.34
C VAL A 538 9.10 -13.26 -17.22
N ARG A 539 9.16 -11.93 -17.12
CA ARG A 539 8.42 -11.15 -16.12
C ARG A 539 6.91 -11.30 -16.31
N VAL A 540 6.41 -11.11 -17.53
CA VAL A 540 4.98 -11.27 -17.86
C VAL A 540 4.52 -12.69 -17.56
N LEU A 541 5.33 -13.69 -17.91
CA LEU A 541 5.02 -15.10 -17.63
C LEU A 541 5.07 -15.46 -16.14
N ASP A 542 5.94 -14.79 -15.36
CA ASP A 542 5.96 -14.97 -13.90
C ASP A 542 4.72 -14.37 -13.25
N GLU A 543 4.22 -13.23 -13.72
CA GLU A 543 2.97 -12.63 -13.23
C GLU A 543 1.72 -13.41 -13.67
N ALA A 544 1.79 -14.07 -14.82
CA ALA A 544 0.74 -14.95 -15.33
C ALA A 544 0.74 -16.35 -14.68
N GLY A 545 1.75 -16.66 -13.85
CA GLY A 545 1.83 -17.93 -13.13
C GLY A 545 2.34 -19.11 -13.94
N LEU A 546 2.99 -18.88 -15.09
CA LEU A 546 3.56 -19.94 -15.93
C LEU A 546 4.44 -20.89 -15.11
N PHE A 547 5.27 -20.34 -14.22
CA PHE A 547 6.23 -21.13 -13.42
C PHE A 547 5.61 -21.95 -12.28
N LEU A 548 4.28 -21.92 -12.13
CA LEU A 548 3.53 -22.88 -11.32
C LEU A 548 3.25 -24.20 -12.10
N ILE A 549 3.43 -24.19 -13.42
CA ILE A 549 3.31 -25.36 -14.30
C ILE A 549 4.65 -26.12 -14.32
N ARG A 550 4.59 -27.44 -14.11
CA ARG A 550 5.77 -28.32 -14.17
C ARG A 550 6.38 -28.31 -15.56
N ASP A 551 7.71 -28.34 -15.64
CA ASP A 551 8.50 -28.37 -16.90
C ASP A 551 8.33 -27.14 -17.83
N SER A 552 7.61 -26.11 -17.38
CA SER A 552 7.40 -24.86 -18.13
C SER A 552 8.68 -24.10 -18.46
N VAL A 553 9.70 -24.23 -17.61
CA VAL A 553 11.02 -23.61 -17.81
C VAL A 553 11.71 -24.19 -19.04
N ASP A 554 11.62 -25.50 -19.26
CA ASP A 554 12.23 -26.17 -20.42
C ASP A 554 11.54 -25.76 -21.71
N TYR A 555 10.21 -25.72 -21.69
CA TYR A 555 9.41 -25.25 -22.81
C TYR A 555 9.73 -23.79 -23.16
N LEU A 556 9.73 -22.89 -22.17
CA LEU A 556 10.02 -21.47 -22.38
C LEU A 556 11.46 -21.24 -22.88
N ALA A 557 12.43 -21.97 -22.34
CA ALA A 557 13.81 -21.92 -22.79
C ALA A 557 13.93 -22.29 -24.28
N GLY A 558 13.21 -23.34 -24.71
CA GLY A 558 13.10 -23.74 -26.10
C GLY A 558 12.48 -22.65 -26.98
N VAL A 559 11.35 -22.08 -26.57
CA VAL A 559 10.66 -21.01 -27.31
C VAL A 559 11.54 -19.77 -27.43
N LEU A 560 12.22 -19.35 -26.37
CA LEU A 560 13.06 -18.14 -26.36
C LEU A 560 14.47 -18.36 -26.94
N GLY A 561 14.84 -19.60 -27.31
CA GLY A 561 16.18 -19.92 -27.79
C GLY A 561 17.28 -19.60 -26.77
N VAL A 562 17.04 -19.88 -25.48
CA VAL A 562 17.98 -19.66 -24.37
C VAL A 562 18.11 -20.90 -23.51
N THR A 563 19.06 -20.91 -22.58
CA THR A 563 19.21 -22.04 -21.64
C THR A 563 18.24 -21.90 -20.47
N ARG A 564 17.91 -23.02 -19.79
CA ARG A 564 17.18 -22.99 -18.51
C ARG A 564 17.84 -22.07 -17.49
N TYR A 565 19.18 -22.09 -17.44
CA TYR A 565 19.97 -21.24 -16.54
C TYR A 565 19.69 -19.75 -16.80
N THR A 566 19.56 -19.36 -18.07
CA THR A 566 19.20 -17.99 -18.45
C THR A 566 17.80 -17.60 -17.96
N ILE A 567 16.81 -18.51 -18.04
CA ILE A 567 15.47 -18.27 -17.50
C ILE A 567 15.51 -18.09 -15.99
N TYR A 568 16.24 -18.93 -15.25
CA TYR A 568 16.41 -18.77 -13.80
C TYR A 568 17.15 -17.48 -13.44
N ASN A 569 18.14 -17.06 -14.23
CA ASN A 569 18.79 -15.78 -14.03
C ASN A 569 17.83 -14.61 -14.19
N TYR A 570 16.98 -14.61 -15.24
CA TYR A 570 15.94 -13.59 -15.38
C TYR A 570 14.96 -13.64 -14.20
N LEU A 571 14.51 -14.81 -13.78
CA LEU A 571 13.63 -14.95 -12.62
C LEU A 571 14.26 -14.42 -11.33
N ASN A 572 15.54 -14.67 -11.10
CA ASN A 572 16.26 -14.13 -9.96
C ASN A 572 16.40 -12.61 -10.04
N GLU A 573 16.69 -12.06 -11.23
CA GLU A 573 16.72 -10.60 -11.47
C GLU A 573 15.34 -9.95 -11.26
N ILE A 574 14.25 -10.65 -11.58
CA ILE A 574 12.86 -10.15 -11.48
C ILE A 574 12.30 -10.25 -10.06
N ARG A 575 12.71 -11.27 -9.28
CA ARG A 575 12.20 -11.55 -7.94
C ARG A 575 13.08 -11.04 -6.80
N ALA A 576 14.31 -10.61 -7.10
CA ALA A 576 15.19 -9.89 -6.18
C ALA A 576 14.67 -8.45 -6.00
#